data_AF-A0A150F598-F1
#
_entry.id   AF-A0A150F598-F1
#
_cell.length_a   1.000
_cell.length_b   1.000
_cell.length_c   1.000
_cell.angle_alpha   90.00
_cell.angle_beta   90.00
_cell.angle_gamma   90.00
#
_symmetry.space_group_name_H-M   'P 1'
#
loop_
_entity.id
_entity.type
_entity.pdbx_description
1 polymer ?
#
loop_
_entity_poly.entity_id
_entity_poly.type
_entity_poly.pdbx_seq_one_letter_code
_entity_poly.pdbx_strand_id
1 'polypeptide(L)'
;MISAGEIIAVSRTEIRIALWENTTTARNLLRSGQALFTAWQNGAAYYVTLQCEPLPPLQKAKHDRDRFSCRIISVKEDRAKYADLTSGPAIQLHEPESVLERWKETLEELIR
;
A
#
# COMPACT_ATOMS: atom_id res chain seq x y z
N MET A 1 8.26 -0.13 3.16
CA MET A 1 7.90 0.43 1.85
C MET A 1 6.87 -0.51 1.23
N ILE A 2 5.85 0.04 0.59
CA ILE A 2 4.86 -0.74 -0.18
C ILE A 2 5.10 -0.45 -1.66
N SER A 3 5.06 -1.47 -2.50
CA SER A 3 5.22 -1.35 -3.94
C SER A 3 3.88 -1.24 -4.67
N ALA A 4 3.92 -0.90 -5.96
CA ALA A 4 2.72 -0.80 -6.79
C ALA A 4 1.94 -2.12 -6.92
N GLY A 5 2.58 -3.27 -6.67
CA GLY A 5 1.93 -4.58 -6.66
C GLY A 5 1.25 -4.96 -5.35
N GLU A 6 1.36 -4.13 -4.31
CA GLU A 6 0.93 -4.48 -2.96
C GLU A 6 -0.20 -3.56 -2.45
N ILE A 7 -0.70 -2.63 -3.29
CA ILE A 7 -1.72 -1.66 -2.93
C ILE A 7 -2.68 -1.43 -4.09
N ILE A 8 -3.97 -1.35 -3.79
CA ILE A 8 -5.00 -1.00 -4.76
C ILE A 8 -6.04 -0.07 -4.15
N ALA A 9 -6.49 0.92 -4.92
CA ALA A 9 -7.65 1.73 -4.55
C ALA A 9 -8.93 1.01 -5.00
N VAL A 10 -9.79 0.67 -4.05
CA VAL A 10 -11.10 0.02 -4.32
C VAL A 10 -12.16 1.10 -4.55
N SER A 11 -12.04 2.23 -3.86
CA SER A 11 -12.89 3.40 -4.06
C SER A 11 -12.10 4.68 -3.72
N ARG A 12 -12.77 5.84 -3.75
CA ARG A 12 -12.18 7.13 -3.33
C ARG A 12 -11.83 7.18 -1.85
N THR A 13 -12.40 6.31 -1.03
CA THR A 13 -12.26 6.32 0.44
C THR A 13 -11.75 5.00 0.99
N GLU A 14 -11.46 4.02 0.13
CA GLU A 14 -11.02 2.69 0.52
C GLU A 14 -9.86 2.24 -0.36
N ILE A 15 -8.80 1.78 0.28
CA ILE A 15 -7.69 1.09 -0.34
C ILE A 15 -7.53 -0.29 0.31
N ARG A 16 -6.92 -1.22 -0.40
CA ARG A 16 -6.48 -2.50 0.16
C ARG A 16 -4.98 -2.64 0.01
N ILE A 17 -4.36 -3.27 0.99
CA ILE A 17 -2.92 -3.52 1.01
C ILE A 17 -2.61 -4.98 1.31
N ALA A 18 -1.57 -5.52 0.68
CA ALA A 18 -0.99 -6.82 0.98
C ALA A 18 0.41 -6.62 1.56
N LEU A 19 0.68 -7.24 2.71
CA LEU A 19 1.97 -7.21 3.37
C LEU A 19 2.56 -8.60 3.46
N TRP A 20 3.90 -8.68 3.44
CA TRP A 20 4.59 -9.89 3.86
C TRP A 20 4.19 -10.22 5.31
N GLU A 21 3.86 -11.48 5.52
CA GLU A 21 3.56 -12.00 6.85
C GLU A 21 4.73 -11.77 7.81
N ASN A 22 4.41 -11.71 9.10
CA ASN A 22 5.42 -11.61 10.17
C ASN A 22 6.32 -10.37 10.08
N THR A 23 5.95 -9.35 9.31
CA THR A 23 6.62 -8.05 9.35
C THR A 23 6.16 -7.23 10.56
N THR A 24 7.01 -6.31 11.01
CA THR A 24 6.64 -5.37 12.09
C THR A 24 5.44 -4.51 11.70
N THR A 25 5.34 -4.11 10.43
CA THR A 25 4.19 -3.35 9.91
C THR A 25 2.89 -4.14 9.99
N ALA A 26 2.88 -5.40 9.54
CA ALA A 26 1.70 -6.25 9.60
C ALA A 26 1.26 -6.51 11.05
N ARG A 27 2.20 -6.84 11.95
CA ARG A 27 1.89 -7.00 13.39
C ARG A 27 1.34 -5.72 14.02
N ASN A 28 1.88 -4.55 13.67
CA ASN A 28 1.38 -3.28 14.17
C ASN A 28 -0.03 -2.98 13.67
N LEU A 29 -0.31 -3.23 12.38
CA LEU A 29 -1.64 -3.09 11.80
C LEU A 29 -2.66 -4.01 12.46
N LEU A 30 -2.31 -5.28 12.68
CA LEU A 30 -3.18 -6.23 13.39
C LEU A 30 -3.50 -5.76 14.83
N ARG A 31 -2.54 -5.10 15.48
CA ARG A 31 -2.70 -4.63 16.86
C ARG A 31 -3.44 -3.30 16.98
N SER A 32 -3.15 -2.31 16.12
CA SER A 32 -3.69 -0.95 16.24
C SER A 32 -4.81 -0.63 15.26
N GLY A 33 -4.89 -1.34 14.14
CA GLY A 33 -5.78 -1.00 13.02
C GLY A 33 -5.51 0.37 12.42
N GLN A 34 -4.32 0.94 12.62
CA GLN A 34 -3.99 2.31 12.20
C GLN A 34 -2.69 2.35 11.42
N ALA A 35 -2.69 3.11 10.33
CA ALA A 35 -1.50 3.36 9.53
C ALA A 35 -1.46 4.79 8.97
N LEU A 36 -0.25 5.22 8.63
CA LEU A 36 -0.01 6.40 7.82
C LEU A 36 0.59 5.94 6.48
N PHE A 37 -0.13 6.19 5.39
CA PHE A 37 0.35 5.95 4.04
C PHE A 37 0.86 7.26 3.44
N THR A 38 2.03 7.22 2.83
CA THR A 38 2.66 8.38 2.19
C THR A 38 2.81 8.16 0.69
N ALA A 39 2.35 9.12 -0.10
CA ALA A 39 2.48 9.11 -1.56
C ALA A 39 3.02 10.45 -2.07
N TRP A 40 3.60 10.47 -3.27
CA TRP A 40 4.14 11.66 -3.90
C TRP A 40 3.50 11.82 -5.27
N GLN A 41 2.88 12.96 -5.55
CA GLN A 41 2.21 13.22 -6.82
C GLN A 41 2.16 14.73 -7.09
N ASN A 42 2.37 15.14 -8.35
CA ASN A 42 2.24 16.54 -8.80
C ASN A 42 3.00 17.56 -7.91
N GLY A 43 4.24 17.22 -7.54
CA GLY A 43 5.10 18.07 -6.73
C GLY A 43 4.65 18.27 -5.28
N ALA A 44 3.80 17.39 -4.74
CA ALA A 44 3.44 17.36 -3.32
C ALA A 44 3.60 15.96 -2.72
N ALA A 45 3.89 15.91 -1.43
CA ALA A 45 3.77 14.71 -0.61
C ALA A 45 2.36 14.66 -0.01
N TYR A 46 1.79 13.48 0.11
CA TYR A 46 0.47 13.24 0.69
C TYR A 46 0.63 12.32 1.88
N TYR A 47 0.08 12.74 3.02
CA TYR A 47 0.01 11.94 4.24
C TYR A 47 -1.44 11.51 4.44
N VAL A 48 -1.69 10.21 4.29
CA VAL A 48 -3.02 9.61 4.33
C VAL A 48 -3.15 8.78 5.60
N THR A 49 -3.99 9.23 6.53
CA THR A 49 -4.31 8.45 7.73
C THR A 49 -5.33 7.37 7.39
N LEU A 50 -5.04 6.15 7.78
CA LEU A 50 -5.83 4.96 7.48
C LEU A 50 -6.33 4.29 8.75
N GLN A 51 -7.57 3.82 8.70
CA GLN A 51 -8.09 2.82 9.62
C GLN A 51 -8.21 1.50 8.86
N CYS A 52 -7.53 0.46 9.33
CA CYS A 52 -7.37 -0.79 8.63
C CYS A 52 -7.94 -1.97 9.44
N GLU A 53 -8.54 -2.90 8.72
CA GLU A 53 -9.06 -4.15 9.24
C GLU A 53 -8.49 -5.32 8.42
N PRO A 54 -8.12 -6.44 9.06
CA PRO A 54 -7.63 -7.61 8.34
C PRO A 54 -8.74 -8.18 7.45
N LEU A 55 -8.38 -8.51 6.21
CA LEU A 55 -9.25 -9.28 5.33
C LEU A 55 -9.15 -10.77 5.67
N PRO A 56 -10.22 -11.56 5.45
CA PRO A 56 -10.15 -13.01 5.63
C PRO A 56 -9.02 -13.64 4.82
N PRO A 57 -8.41 -14.75 5.27
CA PRO A 57 -7.43 -15.48 4.46
C PRO A 57 -8.03 -15.91 3.11
N LEU A 58 -7.26 -15.78 2.03
CA LEU A 58 -7.68 -16.26 0.72
C LEU A 58 -7.31 -17.74 0.59
N GLN A 59 -8.30 -18.61 0.38
CA GLN A 59 -8.00 -20.01 0.10
C GLN A 59 -7.28 -20.14 -1.24
N LYS A 60 -6.14 -20.85 -1.25
CA LYS A 60 -5.30 -21.07 -2.45
C LYS A 60 -4.71 -19.79 -3.02
N ALA A 61 -4.31 -18.85 -2.17
CA ALA A 61 -3.45 -17.75 -2.61
C ALA A 61 -2.18 -18.32 -3.26
N LYS A 62 -1.75 -17.71 -4.36
CA LYS A 62 -0.44 -18.00 -4.97
C LYS A 62 0.70 -17.50 -4.08
N HIS A 63 0.44 -16.41 -3.33
CA HIS A 63 1.39 -15.79 -2.42
C HIS A 63 0.73 -15.55 -1.08
N ASP A 64 1.27 -16.13 0.00
CA ASP A 64 0.76 -15.90 1.35
C ASP A 64 1.06 -14.47 1.82
N ARG A 65 0.00 -13.75 2.20
CA ARG A 65 0.00 -12.32 2.54
C ARG A 65 -0.99 -11.99 3.64
N ASP A 66 -0.55 -11.13 4.55
CA ASP A 66 -1.47 -10.40 5.41
C ASP A 66 -2.15 -9.31 4.57
N ARG A 67 -3.46 -9.46 4.33
CA ARG A 67 -4.27 -8.51 3.55
C ARG A 67 -5.11 -7.65 4.48
N PHE A 68 -5.25 -6.37 4.13
CA PHE A 68 -6.05 -5.43 4.92
C PHE A 68 -6.93 -4.58 4.01
N SER A 69 -8.16 -4.32 4.46
CA SER A 69 -8.98 -3.24 3.94
C SER A 69 -8.75 -2.00 4.79
N CYS A 70 -8.47 -0.86 4.16
CA CYS A 70 -8.10 0.37 4.82
C CYS A 70 -8.98 1.52 4.35
N ARG A 71 -9.76 2.07 5.28
CA ARG A 71 -10.54 3.28 5.09
C ARG A 71 -9.64 4.51 5.23
N ILE A 72 -9.77 5.44 4.30
CA ILE A 72 -9.13 6.76 4.37
C ILE A 72 -9.90 7.62 5.39
N ILE A 73 -9.17 8.07 6.42
CA ILE A 73 -9.71 8.93 7.48
C ILE A 73 -9.42 10.40 7.19
N SER A 74 -8.20 10.69 6.74
CA SER A 74 -7.79 12.05 6.37
C SER A 74 -6.67 12.01 5.34
N VAL A 75 -6.56 13.10 4.57
CA VAL A 75 -5.49 13.33 3.61
C VAL A 75 -4.93 14.72 3.86
N LYS A 76 -3.62 14.82 4.02
CA LYS A 76 -2.89 16.09 4.09
C LYS A 76 -1.96 16.19 2.90
N GLU A 77 -2.17 17.19 2.05
CA GLU A 77 -1.19 17.61 1.04
C GLU A 77 -0.09 18.44 1.72
N ASP A 78 1.16 18.16 1.40
CA ASP A 78 2.33 18.91 1.82
C ASP A 78 3.13 19.35 0.60
N ARG A 79 3.09 20.66 0.35
CA ARG A 79 3.79 21.34 -0.73
C ARG A 79 4.71 22.37 -0.12
N ALA A 80 6.01 22.19 -0.34
CA ALA A 80 7.01 23.13 0.12
C ALA A 80 6.86 24.47 -0.62
N LYS A 81 6.91 25.58 0.13
CA LYS A 81 6.91 26.94 -0.45
C LYS A 81 8.29 27.38 -0.96
N TYR A 82 9.34 26.68 -0.51
CA TYR A 82 10.73 27.06 -0.73
C TYR A 82 11.46 26.16 -1.73
N ALA A 83 10.83 25.07 -2.18
CA ALA A 83 11.44 24.09 -3.06
C ALA A 83 10.36 23.32 -3.83
N ASP A 84 10.72 22.83 -5.00
CA ASP A 84 9.90 21.90 -5.76
C ASP A 84 10.27 20.46 -5.39
N LEU A 85 9.25 19.67 -5.08
CA LEU A 85 9.40 18.22 -4.97
C LEU A 85 9.43 17.63 -6.38
N THR A 86 10.61 17.23 -6.84
CA THR A 86 10.84 16.79 -8.23
C THR A 86 10.58 15.30 -8.44
N SER A 87 10.66 14.47 -7.40
CA SER A 87 10.37 13.04 -7.47
C SER A 87 9.97 12.45 -6.11
N GLY A 88 9.31 11.29 -6.14
CA GLY A 88 9.15 10.40 -4.98
C GLY A 88 10.23 9.30 -4.95
N PRO A 89 10.05 8.28 -4.10
CA PRO A 89 10.92 7.10 -4.10
C PRO A 89 10.90 6.36 -5.44
N ALA A 90 12.07 6.00 -5.95
CA ALA A 90 12.24 5.19 -7.16
C ALA A 90 12.94 3.87 -6.81
N ILE A 91 12.50 2.78 -7.46
CA ILE A 91 13.12 1.47 -7.33
C ILE A 91 13.41 0.90 -8.71
N GLN A 92 14.55 0.21 -8.84
CA GLN A 92 14.90 -0.57 -10.03
C GLN A 92 14.68 -2.04 -9.72
N LEU A 93 13.87 -2.73 -10.53
CA LEU A 93 13.67 -4.16 -10.40
C LEU A 93 14.86 -4.90 -11.03
N HIS A 94 15.38 -5.90 -10.32
CA HIS A 94 16.45 -6.76 -10.82
C HIS A 94 15.92 -7.76 -11.87
N GLU A 95 14.71 -8.28 -11.64
CA GLU A 95 14.02 -9.21 -12.54
C GLU A 95 12.61 -8.67 -12.83
N PRO A 96 12.47 -7.70 -13.75
CA PRO A 96 11.22 -6.98 -13.93
C PRO A 96 10.06 -7.91 -14.35
N GLU A 97 10.29 -8.84 -15.28
CA GLU A 97 9.27 -9.78 -15.76
C GLU A 97 8.66 -10.61 -14.62
N SER A 98 9.51 -11.27 -13.81
CA SER A 98 9.07 -12.14 -12.72
C SER A 98 8.38 -11.35 -11.59
N VAL A 99 8.91 -10.16 -11.26
CA VAL A 99 8.32 -9.30 -10.22
C VAL A 99 6.99 -8.72 -10.67
N LEU A 100 6.87 -8.26 -11.91
CA LEU A 100 5.62 -7.69 -12.45
C LEU A 100 4.52 -8.76 -12.53
N GLU A 101 4.86 -10.00 -12.89
CA GLU A 101 3.88 -11.08 -12.89
C GLU A 101 3.36 -11.38 -11.47
N ARG A 102 4.27 -11.52 -10.49
CA ARG A 102 3.90 -11.66 -9.07
C ARG A 102 3.04 -10.48 -8.58
N TRP A 103 3.35 -9.26 -9.00
CA TRP A 103 2.57 -8.07 -8.64
C TRP A 103 1.15 -8.14 -9.20
N LYS A 104 0.95 -8.56 -10.45
CA LYS A 104 -0.40 -8.75 -11.00
C LYS A 104 -1.18 -9.77 -10.18
N GLU A 105 -0.57 -10.92 -9.88
CA GLU A 105 -1.21 -11.97 -9.08
C GLU A 105 -1.62 -11.45 -7.69
N THR A 106 -0.73 -10.70 -7.03
CA THR A 106 -1.00 -10.09 -5.71
C THR A 106 -2.15 -9.09 -5.78
N LEU A 107 -2.20 -8.27 -6.83
CA LEU A 107 -3.27 -7.29 -7.04
C LEU A 107 -4.63 -7.97 -7.32
N GLU A 108 -4.63 -9.03 -8.14
CA GLU A 108 -5.84 -9.85 -8.39
C GLU A 108 -6.37 -10.48 -7.10
N GLU A 109 -5.48 -10.91 -6.20
CA GLU A 109 -5.85 -11.43 -4.89
C GLU A 109 -6.38 -10.33 -3.97
N LEU A 110 -5.86 -9.10 -4.03
CA LEU A 110 -6.35 -7.98 -3.21
C LEU A 110 -7.76 -7.51 -3.60
N ILE A 111 -8.16 -7.68 -4.87
CA ILE A 111 -9.51 -7.33 -5.33
C ILE A 111 -10.57 -8.24 -4.70
N ARG A 112 -10.21 -9.48 -4.37
CA ARG A 112 -11.11 -10.48 -3.76
C ARG A 112 -11.28 -10.22 -2.28
#